data_AF-A0A7W3X8P0-F1
#
_entry.id   AF-A0A7W3X8P0-F1
#
_cell.length_a   1.000
_cell.length_b   1.000
_cell.length_c   1.000
_cell.angle_alpha   90.00
_cell.angle_beta   90.00
_cell.angle_gamma   90.00
#
_symmetry.space_group_name_H-M   'P 1'
#
loop_
_entity.id
_entity.type
_entity.pdbx_description
1 polymer ?
#
loop_
_entity_poly.entity_id
_entity_poly.type
_entity_poly.pdbx_seq_one_letter_code
_entity_poly.pdbx_strand_id
1 'polypeptide(L)'
;MPRPRRSQVSVEDTPMYHCCSRVVRRAFLCGDDTFSGKNYDHRRAWVEAQLFKLAEVFAIDVAAFAVMSNHLHVVLSIDIYQANRWSDVEVISHWHQLFKGTDITQKFAQGETLE
;
A
#
# COMPACT_ATOMS: atom_id res chain seq x y z
N MET A 1 1.54 -12.20 21.82
CA MET A 1 2.61 -11.51 21.08
C MET A 1 2.16 -11.33 19.64
N PRO A 2 2.34 -10.14 19.02
CA PRO A 2 2.04 -9.95 17.61
C PRO A 2 2.94 -10.85 16.74
N ARG A 3 2.39 -11.42 15.67
CA ARG A 3 3.13 -12.23 14.71
C ARG A 3 3.60 -11.35 13.54
N PRO A 4 4.73 -11.66 12.88
CA PRO A 4 5.13 -10.97 11.66
C PRO A 4 4.07 -11.11 10.57
N ARG A 5 3.81 -10.05 9.79
CA ARG A 5 2.77 -10.05 8.73
C ARG A 5 2.91 -11.21 7.74
N ARG A 6 4.15 -11.59 7.39
CA ARG A 6 4.43 -12.74 6.52
C ARG A 6 3.90 -14.09 7.05
N SER A 7 3.61 -14.18 8.34
CA SER A 7 3.04 -15.38 8.99
C SER A 7 1.54 -15.24 9.29
N GLN A 8 0.93 -14.13 8.87
CA GLN A 8 -0.50 -13.83 9.01
C GLN A 8 -1.22 -13.87 7.66
N VAL A 9 -0.47 -13.96 6.56
CA VAL A 9 -0.99 -14.01 5.18
C VAL A 9 -0.76 -15.42 4.65
N SER A 10 -1.81 -16.04 4.14
CA SER A 10 -1.82 -17.36 3.51
C SER A 10 -2.65 -17.27 2.23
N VAL A 11 -1.96 -17.14 1.10
CA VAL A 11 -2.64 -17.01 -0.20
C VAL A 11 -3.29 -18.33 -0.64
N GLU A 12 -2.81 -19.46 -0.09
CA GLU A 12 -3.42 -20.77 -0.27
C GLU A 12 -4.82 -20.84 0.36
N ASP A 13 -5.03 -20.18 1.50
CA ASP A 13 -6.31 -20.16 2.21
C ASP A 13 -7.28 -19.13 1.63
N THR A 14 -6.79 -17.90 1.36
CA THR A 14 -7.60 -16.82 0.79
C THR A 14 -6.73 -15.74 0.15
N PRO A 15 -7.13 -15.22 -1.03
CA PRO A 15 -6.52 -14.02 -1.59
C PRO A 15 -7.07 -12.73 -0.96
N MET A 16 -8.20 -12.80 -0.24
CA MET A 16 -8.93 -11.65 0.30
C MET A 16 -8.52 -11.34 1.74
N TYR A 17 -8.18 -10.08 2.01
CA TYR A 17 -7.75 -9.59 3.33
C TYR A 17 -8.43 -8.29 3.72
N HIS A 18 -8.79 -8.18 5.00
CA HIS A 18 -9.20 -6.93 5.63
C HIS A 18 -8.03 -6.34 6.41
N CYS A 19 -7.47 -5.26 5.89
CA CYS A 19 -6.37 -4.52 6.50
C CYS A 19 -6.92 -3.28 7.23
N CYS A 20 -6.41 -3.03 8.43
CA CYS A 20 -6.69 -1.81 9.17
C CYS A 20 -5.41 -1.11 9.61
N SER A 21 -5.38 0.22 9.53
CA SER A 21 -4.31 1.04 10.08
C SER A 21 -4.92 2.18 10.89
N ARG A 22 -4.40 2.42 12.09
CA ARG A 22 -4.90 3.43 13.00
C ARG A 22 -3.75 4.36 13.41
N VAL A 23 -4.00 5.65 13.34
CA VAL A 23 -3.10 6.65 13.92
C VAL A 23 -3.37 6.76 15.42
N VAL A 24 -2.29 6.94 16.19
CA VAL A 24 -2.33 7.03 17.65
C VAL A 24 -1.88 8.41 18.12
N ARG A 25 -1.92 8.65 19.44
CA ARG A 25 -1.43 9.91 20.06
C ARG A 25 -2.07 11.17 19.47
N ARG A 26 -3.37 11.10 19.15
CA ARG A 26 -4.15 12.21 18.60
C ARG A 26 -3.65 12.74 17.26
N ALA A 27 -2.95 11.91 16.49
CA ALA A 27 -2.80 12.17 15.06
C ALA A 27 -4.15 11.91 14.35
N PHE A 28 -4.41 12.66 13.29
CA PHE A 28 -5.62 12.57 12.47
C PHE A 28 -5.24 12.31 11.02
N LEU A 29 -5.89 11.33 10.41
CA LEU A 29 -5.90 11.13 8.96
C LEU A 29 -6.76 12.20 8.30
N CYS A 30 -7.96 12.44 8.83
CA CYS A 30 -8.93 13.44 8.39
C CYS A 30 -9.84 13.89 9.55
N GLY A 31 -10.82 14.76 9.29
CA GLY A 31 -11.75 15.29 10.29
C GLY A 31 -11.17 16.36 11.22
N ASP A 32 -11.97 16.73 12.22
CA ASP A 32 -11.67 17.83 13.15
C ASP A 32 -10.91 17.36 14.40
N ASP A 33 -9.82 18.06 14.73
CA ASP A 33 -9.17 17.98 16.04
C ASP A 33 -9.77 19.05 16.97
N THR A 34 -10.69 18.65 17.82
CA THR A 34 -11.44 19.54 18.73
C THR A 34 -10.57 20.31 19.71
N PHE A 35 -9.33 19.88 19.96
CA PHE A 35 -8.41 20.57 20.86
C PHE A 35 -7.61 21.68 20.19
N SER A 36 -7.10 21.43 18.97
CA SER A 36 -6.36 22.47 18.22
C SER A 36 -7.26 23.31 17.32
N GLY A 37 -8.52 22.88 17.11
CA GLY A 37 -9.48 23.51 16.21
C GLY A 37 -9.17 23.27 14.72
N LYS A 38 -8.21 22.41 14.39
CA LYS A 38 -7.78 22.17 13.00
C LYS A 38 -8.64 21.08 12.34
N ASN A 39 -9.06 21.34 11.10
CA ASN A 39 -9.69 20.34 10.23
C ASN A 39 -8.67 19.73 9.25
N TYR A 40 -8.70 18.41 9.10
CA TYR A 40 -7.80 17.64 8.25
C TYR A 40 -8.50 16.94 7.08
N ASP A 41 -9.78 17.25 6.78
CA ASP A 41 -10.53 16.56 5.72
C ASP A 41 -9.96 16.75 4.31
N HIS A 42 -9.18 17.82 4.10
CA HIS A 42 -8.43 18.02 2.86
C HIS A 42 -7.50 16.84 2.48
N ARG A 43 -7.13 15.99 3.45
CA ARG A 43 -6.29 14.81 3.23
C ARG A 43 -7.06 13.61 2.72
N ARG A 44 -8.39 13.56 2.89
CA ARG A 44 -9.20 12.37 2.58
C ARG A 44 -9.06 11.97 1.12
N ALA A 45 -9.28 12.91 0.20
CA ALA A 45 -9.13 12.67 -1.23
C ALA A 45 -7.72 12.21 -1.60
N TRP A 46 -6.69 12.75 -0.94
CA TRP A 46 -5.32 12.31 -1.14
C TRP A 46 -5.10 10.86 -0.68
N VAL A 47 -5.61 10.48 0.50
CA VAL A 47 -5.53 9.10 1.01
C VAL A 47 -6.23 8.14 0.06
N GLU A 48 -7.43 8.48 -0.40
CA GLU A 48 -8.19 7.65 -1.36
C GLU A 48 -7.41 7.47 -2.67
N ALA A 49 -6.90 8.57 -3.25
CA ALA A 49 -6.06 8.50 -4.45
C ALA A 49 -4.79 7.66 -4.24
N GLN A 50 -4.17 7.74 -3.05
CA GLN A 50 -3.03 6.88 -2.74
C GLN A 50 -3.42 5.40 -2.69
N LEU A 51 -4.58 5.03 -2.14
CA LEU A 51 -5.01 3.62 -2.12
C LEU A 51 -5.09 3.04 -3.54
N PHE A 52 -5.71 3.78 -4.47
CA PHE A 52 -5.82 3.34 -5.86
C PHE A 52 -4.46 3.32 -6.57
N LYS A 53 -3.61 4.31 -6.35
CA LYS A 53 -2.23 4.30 -6.88
C LYS A 53 -1.45 3.07 -6.39
N LEU A 54 -1.56 2.72 -5.11
CA LEU A 54 -0.88 1.55 -4.56
C LEU A 54 -1.43 0.25 -5.19
N ALA A 55 -2.72 0.18 -5.48
CA ALA A 55 -3.33 -0.95 -6.16
C ALA A 55 -2.92 -1.09 -7.63
N GLU A 56 -2.59 0.00 -8.31
CA GLU A 56 -2.02 -0.06 -9.67
C GLU A 56 -0.55 -0.55 -9.65
N VAL A 57 0.19 -0.15 -8.62
CA VAL A 57 1.61 -0.49 -8.48
C VAL A 57 1.80 -1.93 -8.02
N PHE A 58 1.03 -2.39 -7.05
CA PHE A 58 1.10 -3.75 -6.53
C PHE A 58 0.04 -4.62 -7.20
N ALA A 59 0.30 -5.91 -7.38
CA ALA A 59 -0.68 -6.85 -7.94
C ALA A 59 -1.79 -7.16 -6.90
N ILE A 60 -2.60 -6.15 -6.59
CA ILE A 60 -3.70 -6.21 -5.64
C ILE A 60 -4.90 -5.42 -6.16
N ASP A 61 -6.10 -5.89 -5.83
CA ASP A 61 -7.35 -5.18 -6.08
C ASP A 61 -7.90 -4.59 -4.79
N VAL A 62 -8.59 -3.45 -4.86
CA VAL A 62 -9.34 -2.86 -3.74
C VAL A 62 -10.81 -3.18 -3.89
N ALA A 63 -11.32 -4.12 -3.09
CA ALA A 63 -12.72 -4.50 -3.08
C ALA A 63 -13.60 -3.48 -2.32
N ALA A 64 -13.07 -2.93 -1.23
CA ALA A 64 -13.74 -1.89 -0.45
C ALA A 64 -12.72 -1.10 0.38
N PHE A 65 -13.04 0.14 0.75
CA PHE A 65 -12.23 0.90 1.70
C PHE A 65 -13.11 1.88 2.50
N ALA A 66 -12.60 2.32 3.64
CA ALA A 66 -13.19 3.39 4.43
C ALA A 66 -12.09 4.24 5.07
N VAL A 67 -12.09 5.55 4.79
CA VAL A 67 -11.17 6.51 5.42
C VAL A 67 -11.91 7.26 6.52
N MET A 68 -11.54 6.99 7.76
CA MET A 68 -12.08 7.64 8.95
C MET A 68 -11.05 8.61 9.55
N SER A 69 -11.49 9.45 10.49
CA SER A 69 -10.66 10.52 11.04
C SER A 69 -9.35 10.03 11.67
N ASN A 70 -9.34 8.85 12.27
CA ASN A 70 -8.18 8.29 12.96
C ASN A 70 -7.78 6.89 12.49
N HIS A 71 -8.45 6.31 11.49
CA HIS A 71 -8.09 5.00 10.97
C HIS A 71 -8.62 4.78 9.56
N LEU A 72 -8.07 3.76 8.92
CA LEU A 72 -8.36 3.32 7.58
C LEU A 72 -8.70 1.83 7.63
N HIS A 73 -9.72 1.44 6.87
CA HIS A 73 -10.00 0.06 6.52
C HIS A 73 -9.86 -0.14 5.01
N VAL A 74 -9.22 -1.24 4.61
CA VAL A 74 -9.09 -1.65 3.20
C VAL A 74 -9.39 -3.13 3.11
N VAL A 75 -10.33 -3.51 2.27
CA VAL A 75 -10.54 -4.90 1.84
C VAL A 75 -9.85 -5.04 0.50
N LEU A 76 -8.81 -5.88 0.45
CA LEU A 76 -7.99 -6.09 -0.73
C LEU A 76 -7.97 -7.55 -1.13
N SER A 77 -7.74 -7.80 -2.42
CA SER A 77 -7.48 -9.13 -2.98
C SER A 77 -6.06 -9.16 -3.55
N ILE A 78 -5.31 -10.23 -3.32
CA ILE A 78 -4.00 -10.44 -3.94
C ILE A 78 -4.21 -11.12 -5.30
N ASP A 79 -3.79 -10.47 -6.39
CA ASP A 79 -3.79 -11.10 -7.72
C ASP A 79 -2.46 -11.82 -7.97
N ILE A 80 -2.40 -13.08 -7.51
CA ILE A 80 -1.22 -13.94 -7.74
C ILE A 80 -0.97 -14.24 -9.21
N TYR A 81 -2.01 -14.21 -10.05
CA TYR A 81 -1.85 -14.50 -11.47
C TYR A 81 -1.19 -13.33 -12.17
N GLN A 82 -1.55 -12.09 -11.84
CA GLN A 82 -0.83 -10.91 -12.30
C GLN A 82 0.60 -10.88 -11.75
N ALA A 83 0.78 -11.07 -10.44
CA ALA A 83 2.10 -11.04 -9.82
C ALA A 83 3.08 -12.04 -10.47
N ASN A 84 2.63 -13.28 -10.71
CA ASN A 84 3.45 -14.34 -11.31
C ASN A 84 3.71 -14.16 -12.81
N ARG A 85 3.00 -13.24 -13.48
CA ARG A 85 3.24 -12.90 -14.90
C ARG A 85 4.33 -11.84 -15.07
N TRP A 86 4.64 -11.08 -14.02
CA TRP A 86 5.68 -10.05 -14.09
C TRP A 86 7.07 -10.66 -14.16
N SER A 87 7.85 -10.16 -15.11
CA SER A 87 9.31 -10.33 -15.14
C SER A 87 9.98 -9.53 -14.03
N ASP A 88 11.24 -9.85 -13.71
CA ASP A 88 12.03 -9.11 -12.73
C ASP A 88 12.12 -7.61 -13.06
N VAL A 89 12.21 -7.27 -14.35
CA VAL A 89 12.24 -5.88 -14.84
C VAL A 89 10.92 -5.18 -14.56
N GLU A 90 9.79 -5.86 -14.78
CA GLU A 90 8.46 -5.31 -14.47
C GLU A 90 8.28 -5.14 -12.97
N VAL A 91 8.66 -6.13 -12.15
CA VAL A 91 8.60 -6.04 -10.68
C VAL A 91 9.36 -4.80 -10.18
N ILE A 92 10.58 -4.59 -10.69
CA ILE A 92 11.39 -3.42 -10.32
C ILE A 92 10.76 -2.13 -10.84
N SER A 93 10.27 -2.11 -12.08
CA SER A 93 9.62 -0.93 -12.67
C SER A 93 8.39 -0.51 -11.88
N HIS A 94 7.56 -1.47 -11.46
CA HIS A 94 6.43 -1.23 -10.55
C HIS A 94 6.91 -0.65 -9.21
N TRP A 95 7.89 -1.28 -8.56
CA TRP A 95 8.45 -0.79 -7.29
C TRP A 95 8.98 0.66 -7.40
N HIS A 96 9.64 1.00 -8.51
CA HIS A 96 10.20 2.34 -8.75
C HIS A 96 9.15 3.46 -8.90
N GLN A 97 7.88 3.13 -9.12
CA GLN A 97 6.80 4.14 -9.16
C GLN A 97 6.50 4.76 -7.78
N LEU A 98 6.90 4.08 -6.71
CA LEU A 98 6.67 4.50 -5.32
C LEU A 98 7.97 4.79 -4.57
N PHE A 99 9.05 4.09 -4.93
CA PHE A 99 10.32 4.17 -4.22
C PHE A 99 11.45 4.51 -5.18
N LYS A 100 12.45 5.24 -4.70
CA LYS A 100 13.62 5.56 -5.51
C LYS A 100 14.39 4.31 -6.00
N GLY A 101 14.24 3.18 -5.31
CA GLY A 101 15.08 1.99 -5.52
C GLY A 101 16.49 2.17 -4.96
N THR A 102 17.30 1.14 -5.14
CA THR A 102 18.75 1.14 -4.88
C THR A 102 19.52 1.24 -6.20
N ASP A 103 20.81 1.57 -6.13
CA ASP A 103 21.70 1.62 -7.30
C ASP A 103 21.63 0.32 -8.12
N ILE A 104 21.64 -0.84 -7.45
CA ILE A 104 21.52 -2.16 -8.10
C ILE A 104 20.20 -2.26 -8.89
N THR A 105 19.07 -1.92 -8.28
CA THR A 105 17.77 -2.01 -8.96
C THR A 105 17.64 -1.00 -10.11
N GLN A 106 18.28 0.18 -10.01
CA GLN A 106 18.29 1.17 -11.08
C GLN A 106 19.14 0.72 -12.26
N LYS A 107 20.34 0.20 -12.01
CA LYS A 107 21.19 -0.40 -13.04
C LYS A 107 20.49 -1.54 -13.76
N PHE A 108 19.85 -2.44 -13.00
CA PHE A 108 19.09 -3.54 -13.57
C PHE A 108 17.95 -3.05 -14.46
N ALA A 109 17.17 -2.05 -14.01
CA ALA A 109 16.09 -1.46 -14.80
C ALA A 109 16.57 -0.79 -16.08
N GLN A 110 17.83 -0.33 -16.12
CA GLN A 110 18.47 0.28 -17.29
C GLN A 110 19.16 -0.76 -18.21
N GLY A 111 19.13 -2.04 -17.85
CA GLY A 111 19.79 -3.11 -18.60
C GLY A 111 21.32 -3.10 -18.46
N GLU A 112 21.85 -2.43 -17.43
CA GLU A 112 23.28 -2.44 -17.12
C GLU A 112 23.70 -3.76 -16.47
N THR A 113 24.98 -4.12 -16.64
CA THR A 113 25.57 -5.27 -15.96
C THR A 113 25.61 -5.04 -14.44
N LEU A 114 25.07 -5.99 -13.69
CA LEU A 114 25.21 -6.04 -12.24
C LEU A 114 26.50 -6.79 -11.90
N GLU A 115 27.50 -6.07 -11.37
CA GLU A 115 28.73 -6.65 -10.80
C GLU A 115 28.57 -6.97 -9.31
#